data_AF-A0A969S244-F1
#
_entry.id   AF-A0A969S244-F1
#
_cell.length_a   1.000
_cell.length_b   1.000
_cell.length_c   1.000
_cell.angle_alpha   90.00
_cell.angle_beta   90.00
_cell.angle_gamma   90.00
#
_symmetry.space_group_name_H-M   'P 1'
#
loop_
_entity.id
_entity.type
_entity.pdbx_description
1 polymer ?
#
loop_
_entity_poly.entity_id
_entity_poly.type
_entity_poly.pdbx_seq_one_letter_code
_entity_poly.pdbx_strand_id
1 'polypeptide(L)'
;MNPSAVKSQFIQAVLAEAKQRWGEEKWVVNLTKEYIKVLHANGDTEATVVNRRRSVERALVEETCNLENLIALAHCVGCRIQLKCIREEILIA
;
A
#
# COMPACT_ATOMS: atom_id res chain seq x y z
N MET A 1 18.55 10.58 -2.71
CA MET A 1 17.77 9.34 -2.91
C MET A 1 16.79 9.57 -4.05
N ASN A 2 16.68 8.65 -5.01
CA ASN A 2 15.69 8.76 -6.09
C ASN A 2 14.28 8.50 -5.50
N PRO A 3 13.30 9.43 -5.60
CA PRO A 3 11.95 9.24 -5.07
C PRO A 3 11.26 7.97 -5.56
N SER A 4 11.54 7.56 -6.80
CA SER A 4 11.04 6.32 -7.38
C SER A 4 11.55 5.09 -6.63
N ALA A 5 12.83 5.08 -6.24
CA ALA A 5 13.44 3.96 -5.52
C ALA A 5 12.87 3.78 -4.11
N VAL A 6 12.57 4.88 -3.42
CA VAL A 6 11.95 4.84 -2.07
C VAL A 6 10.54 4.25 -2.15
N LYS A 7 9.75 4.68 -3.15
CA LYS A 7 8.42 4.12 -3.39
C LYS A 7 8.48 2.61 -3.66
N SER A 8 9.36 2.17 -4.55
CA SER A 8 9.54 0.75 -4.87
C SER A 8 9.89 -0.07 -3.63
N GLN A 9 10.78 0.43 -2.75
CA GLN A 9 11.13 -0.27 -1.51
C GLN A 9 9.93 -0.50 -0.59
N PHE A 10 9.06 0.50 -0.40
CA PHE A 10 7.85 0.33 0.41
C PHE A 10 6.87 -0.66 -0.23
N ILE A 11 6.70 -0.61 -1.55
CA ILE A 11 5.82 -1.54 -2.27
C ILE A 11 6.32 -2.99 -2.11
N GLN A 12 7.62 -3.22 -2.30
CA GLN A 12 8.22 -4.54 -2.14
C GLN A 12 8.11 -5.06 -0.70
N ALA A 13 8.24 -4.18 0.30
CA ALA A 13 8.03 -4.55 1.71
C ALA A 13 6.58 -4.99 1.98
N VAL A 14 5.58 -4.26 1.48
CA VAL A 14 4.16 -4.63 1.62
C VAL A 14 3.86 -5.95 0.90
N LEU A 15 4.42 -6.13 -0.30
CA LEU A 15 4.27 -7.36 -1.08
C LEU A 15 4.88 -8.57 -0.35
N ALA A 16 6.09 -8.42 0.18
CA ALA A 16 6.78 -9.46 0.94
C ALA A 16 5.98 -9.86 2.19
N GLU A 17 5.49 -8.88 2.95
CA GLU A 17 4.67 -9.14 4.15
C GLU A 17 3.35 -9.84 3.79
N ALA A 18 2.67 -9.41 2.71
CA ALA A 18 1.45 -10.06 2.24
C ALA A 18 1.68 -11.54 1.87
N LYS A 19 2.77 -11.81 1.14
CA LYS A 19 3.17 -13.17 0.73
C LYS A 19 3.58 -14.03 1.92
N GLN A 20 4.32 -13.47 2.88
CA GLN A 20 4.69 -14.16 4.12
C GLN A 20 3.45 -14.53 4.95
N ARG A 21 2.49 -13.61 5.07
CA ARG A 21 1.30 -13.80 5.91
C ARG A 21 0.29 -14.79 5.35
N TRP A 22 0.09 -14.79 4.03
CA TRP A 22 -0.99 -15.54 3.39
C TRP A 22 -0.54 -16.57 2.35
N GLY A 23 0.75 -16.61 2.00
CA GLY A 23 1.32 -17.48 0.98
C GLY A 23 1.23 -16.90 -0.45
N GLU A 24 2.12 -17.39 -1.31
CA GLU A 24 2.30 -16.93 -2.70
C GLU A 24 1.03 -17.01 -3.56
N GLU A 25 0.17 -18.01 -3.34
CA GLU A 25 -1.03 -18.21 -4.17
C GLU A 25 -2.24 -17.40 -3.68
N LYS A 26 -2.27 -17.03 -2.40
CA LYS A 26 -3.47 -16.49 -1.75
C LYS A 26 -3.33 -15.04 -1.28
N TRP A 27 -2.13 -14.47 -1.33
CA TRP A 27 -1.88 -13.10 -0.85
C TRP A 27 -2.81 -12.08 -1.50
N VAL A 28 -3.03 -12.15 -2.83
CA VAL A 28 -3.85 -11.15 -3.55
C VAL A 28 -5.27 -11.14 -3.03
N VAL A 29 -5.90 -12.32 -2.91
CA VAL A 29 -7.30 -12.44 -2.47
C VAL A 29 -7.46 -11.99 -1.03
N ASN A 30 -6.56 -12.39 -0.14
CA ASN A 30 -6.66 -12.05 1.28
C ASN A 30 -6.35 -10.57 1.52
N LEU A 31 -5.33 -10.02 0.87
CA LEU A 31 -5.03 -8.59 0.92
C LEU A 31 -6.20 -7.75 0.40
N THR A 32 -6.82 -8.17 -0.71
CA THR A 32 -7.98 -7.47 -1.27
C THR A 32 -9.17 -7.48 -0.28
N LYS A 33 -9.40 -8.58 0.43
CA LYS A 33 -10.45 -8.64 1.47
C LYS A 33 -10.21 -7.64 2.60
N GLU A 34 -8.98 -7.56 3.12
CA GLU A 34 -8.63 -6.58 4.14
C GLU A 34 -8.75 -5.14 3.62
N TYR A 35 -8.30 -4.90 2.38
CA TYR A 35 -8.39 -3.60 1.75
C TYR A 35 -9.84 -3.12 1.59
N ILE A 36 -10.76 -4.02 1.24
CA ILE A 36 -12.19 -3.70 1.14
C ILE A 36 -12.77 -3.30 2.50
N LYS A 37 -12.37 -3.96 3.59
CA LYS A 37 -12.81 -3.54 4.93
C LYS A 37 -12.39 -2.10 5.22
N VAL A 38 -11.18 -1.71 4.82
CA VAL A 38 -10.67 -0.33 4.94
C VAL A 38 -11.50 0.62 4.08
N LEU A 39 -11.78 0.28 2.83
CA LEU A 39 -12.60 1.10 1.93
C LEU A 39 -14.03 1.28 2.44
N HIS A 40 -14.66 0.20 2.92
CA HIS A 40 -16.01 0.21 3.49
C HIS A 40 -16.06 1.06 4.76
N ALA A 41 -15.05 0.96 5.63
CA ALA A 41 -14.92 1.81 6.81
C ALA A 41 -14.78 3.30 6.46
N ASN A 42 -14.25 3.61 5.27
CA ASN A 42 -14.10 4.96 4.73
C ASN A 42 -15.28 5.39 3.83
N GLY A 43 -16.33 4.57 3.69
CA GLY A 43 -17.58 4.92 2.99
C GLY A 43 -17.73 4.43 1.55
N ASP A 44 -16.74 3.75 0.94
CA ASP A 44 -16.90 3.12 -0.38
C ASP A 44 -17.61 1.77 -0.20
N THR A 45 -18.94 1.73 -0.32
CA THR A 45 -19.73 0.50 -0.17
C THR A 45 -19.79 -0.36 -1.43
N GLU A 46 -19.32 0.14 -2.57
CA GLU A 46 -19.36 -0.57 -3.87
C GLU A 46 -18.10 -1.42 -4.11
N ALA A 47 -17.05 -1.22 -3.32
CA ALA A 47 -15.85 -2.02 -3.39
C ALA A 47 -16.13 -3.50 -3.08
N THR A 48 -15.74 -4.39 -3.99
CA THR A 48 -15.85 -5.85 -3.83
C THR A 48 -14.53 -6.52 -4.19
N VAL A 49 -14.34 -7.77 -3.74
CA VAL A 49 -13.10 -8.51 -4.03
C VAL A 49 -12.94 -8.68 -5.54
N VAL A 50 -14.04 -8.96 -6.23
CA VAL A 50 -14.06 -9.18 -7.67
C VAL A 50 -13.59 -7.94 -8.44
N ASN A 51 -14.10 -6.75 -8.09
CA ASN A 51 -13.78 -5.52 -8.84
C ASN A 51 -12.45 -4.87 -8.42
N ARG A 52 -11.92 -5.12 -7.21
CA ARG A 52 -10.65 -4.55 -6.73
C ARG A 52 -9.43 -5.47 -6.85
N ARG A 53 -9.62 -6.79 -6.97
CA ARG A 53 -8.49 -7.75 -6.93
C ARG A 53 -7.39 -7.42 -7.95
N ARG A 54 -7.77 -7.22 -9.22
CA ARG A 54 -6.81 -6.94 -10.29
C ARG A 54 -6.09 -5.62 -10.08
N SER A 55 -6.78 -4.59 -9.57
CA SER A 55 -6.14 -3.30 -9.31
C SER A 55 -5.15 -3.38 -8.15
N VAL A 56 -5.47 -4.15 -7.09
CA VAL A 56 -4.56 -4.38 -5.95
C VAL A 56 -3.31 -5.12 -6.40
N GLU A 57 -3.49 -6.18 -7.19
CA GLU A 57 -2.38 -6.96 -7.74
C GLU A 57 -1.44 -6.09 -8.59
N ARG A 58 -1.99 -5.36 -9.56
CA ARG A 58 -1.21 -4.47 -10.43
C ARG A 58 -0.53 -3.34 -9.65
N ALA A 59 -1.19 -2.79 -8.63
CA ALA A 59 -0.61 -1.72 -7.81
C ALA A 59 0.71 -2.15 -7.14
N LEU A 60 0.81 -3.42 -6.70
CA LEU A 60 1.98 -3.95 -6.03
C LEU A 60 2.98 -4.59 -6.99
N VAL A 61 2.53 -5.36 -7.99
CA VAL A 61 3.41 -6.07 -8.94
C VAL A 61 4.01 -5.12 -9.98
N GLU A 62 3.22 -4.18 -10.49
CA GLU A 62 3.67 -3.19 -11.49
C GLU A 62 4.11 -1.87 -10.82
N GLU A 63 4.13 -1.80 -9.49
CA GLU A 63 4.52 -0.63 -8.70
C GLU A 63 3.75 0.67 -9.03
N THR A 64 2.51 0.52 -9.49
CA THR A 64 1.62 1.64 -9.90
C THR A 64 0.87 2.27 -8.72
N CYS A 65 1.06 1.77 -7.50
CA CYS A 65 0.38 2.26 -6.30
C CYS A 65 0.62 3.77 -6.06
N ASN A 66 -0.43 4.53 -5.71
CA ASN A 66 -0.26 5.90 -5.20
C ASN A 66 0.00 5.87 -3.68
N LEU A 67 0.29 7.03 -3.07
CA LEU A 67 0.65 7.07 -1.64
C LEU A 67 -0.50 6.63 -0.72
N GLU A 68 -1.73 7.06 -1.00
CA GLU A 68 -2.91 6.73 -0.19
C GLU A 68 -3.19 5.22 -0.19
N ASN A 69 -3.20 4.61 -1.38
CA ASN A 69 -3.37 3.17 -1.54
C ASN A 69 -2.23 2.41 -0.85
N LEU A 70 -0.98 2.91 -0.94
CA LEU A 70 0.16 2.26 -0.31
C LEU A 70 0.04 2.26 1.21
N ILE A 71 -0.42 3.37 1.81
CA ILE A 71 -0.67 3.45 3.26
C ILE A 71 -1.79 2.49 3.66
N ALA A 72 -2.89 2.45 2.91
CA ALA A 72 -4.00 1.55 3.19
C ALA A 72 -3.60 0.06 3.07
N LEU A 73 -2.85 -0.31 2.01
CA LEU A 73 -2.35 -1.67 1.81
C LEU A 73 -1.32 -2.06 2.87
N ALA A 74 -0.44 -1.14 3.27
CA ALA A 74 0.48 -1.36 4.39
C ALA A 74 -0.26 -1.66 5.69
N HIS A 75 -1.32 -0.90 5.99
CA HIS A 75 -2.16 -1.16 7.16
C HIS A 75 -2.81 -2.55 7.12
N CYS A 76 -3.26 -3.01 5.94
CA CYS A 76 -3.86 -4.34 5.77
C CYS A 76 -2.90 -5.49 6.11
N VAL A 77 -1.60 -5.33 5.82
CA VAL A 77 -0.59 -6.34 6.14
C VAL A 77 -0.05 -6.22 7.57
N GLY A 78 -0.39 -5.14 8.29
CA GLY A 78 0.10 -4.87 9.65
C GLY A 78 1.33 -3.96 9.70
N CYS A 79 1.71 -3.36 8.58
CA CYS A 79 2.79 -2.38 8.51
C CYS A 79 2.26 -0.97 8.78
N ARG A 80 3.12 -0.12 9.36
CA ARG A 80 2.85 1.31 9.53
C ARG A 80 3.89 2.13 8.77
N ILE A 81 3.44 2.93 7.81
CA ILE A 81 4.30 3.89 7.12
C ILE A 81 4.37 5.17 7.95
N GLN A 82 5.58 5.66 8.22
CA GLN A 82 5.82 6.94 8.89
C GLN A 82 6.57 7.87 7.94
N LEU A 83 6.03 9.07 7.74
CA LEU A 83 6.64 10.13 6.93
C LEU A 83 6.98 11.31 7.83
N LYS A 84 8.22 11.80 7.73
CA LYS A 84 8.67 13.00 8.46
C LYS A 84 8.98 14.10 7.44
N CYS A 85 8.29 15.22 7.56
CA CYS A 85 8.67 16.44 6.84
C CYS A 85 9.77 17.16 7.64
N ILE A 86 10.86 17.52 6.97
CA ILE A 86 11.94 18.33 7.54
C ILE A 86 11.99 19.61 6.72
N ARG A 87 11.83 20.77 7.37
CA ARG A 87 12.06 22.09 6.76
C ARG A 87 13.36 22.66 7.32
N GLU A 88 14.23 23.11 6.43
CA GLU A 88 15.42 23.87 6.78
C GLU A 88 15.22 25.30 6.26
N GLU A 89 15.16 26.27 7.17
CA GLU A 89 15.14 27.69 6.82
C GLU A 89 16.58 28.21 6.84
N ILE A 90 17.07 28.69 5.69
CA ILE A 90 18.36 29.38 5.61
C ILE A 90 18.14 30.83 6.03
N LEU A 91 18.60 31.17 7.24
CA LEU A 91 18.75 32.56 7.65
C LEU A 91 19.93 33.17 6.89
N ILE A 92 19.64 34.01 5.90
CA ILE A 92 20.65 34.90 5.32
C ILE A 92 20.75 36.10 6.26
N ALA A 93 21.87 36.19 6.97
CA ALA A 93 22.22 37.33 7.83
C ALA A 93 22.64 38.55 6.99
#